data_AF-A0A355R8I8-F1
#
_entry.id   AF-A0A355R8I8-F1
#
_cell.length_a   1.000
_cell.length_b   1.000
_cell.length_c   1.000
_cell.angle_alpha   90.00
_cell.angle_beta   90.00
_cell.angle_gamma   90.00
#
_symmetry.space_group_name_H-M   'P 1'
#
loop_
_entity.id
_entity.type
_entity.pdbx_description
1 polymer ?
#
loop_
_entity_poly.entity_id
_entity_poly.type
_entity_poly.pdbx_seq_one_letter_code
_entity_poly.pdbx_strand_id
1 'polypeptide(L)' 'MSIRRYALAALASAVFAGSAIAKDYELLNVSYDPTRELYQQYNAEFIKHWQQAHPGDKVKIQQSHGGSGKQARAVIDGLR' A
#
# COMPACT_ATOMS: atom_id res chain seq x y z
N MET A 1 -28.26 35.47 22.27
CA MET A 1 -28.67 34.71 21.05
C MET A 1 -27.51 34.23 20.17
N SER A 2 -26.27 34.74 20.31
CA SER A 2 -25.16 34.37 19.41
C SER A 2 -24.49 33.01 19.73
N ILE A 3 -24.38 32.63 21.01
CA ILE A 3 -23.71 31.38 21.44
C ILE A 3 -24.35 30.12 20.85
N ARG A 4 -25.68 30.08 20.74
CA ARG A 4 -26.40 28.95 20.14
C ARG A 4 -26.12 28.79 18.64
N ARG A 5 -25.85 29.89 17.93
CA ARG A 5 -25.51 29.89 16.50
C ARG A 5 -24.09 29.38 16.26
N TYR A 6 -23.14 29.76 17.11
CA TYR A 6 -21.78 29.22 17.06
C TYR A 6 -21.73 27.73 17.45
N ALA A 7 -22.55 27.32 18.42
CA ALA A 7 -22.68 25.91 18.79
C ALA A 7 -23.25 25.05 17.63
N LEU A 8 -24.27 25.56 16.92
CA LEU A 8 -24.81 24.87 15.74
C LEU A 8 -23.79 24.79 14.59
N ALA A 9 -23.04 25.86 14.35
CA ALA A 9 -22.01 25.88 13.30
C ALA A 9 -20.87 24.90 13.59
N ALA A 10 -20.42 24.81 14.85
CA ALA A 10 -19.41 23.84 15.27
C ALA A 10 -19.91 22.39 15.14
N LEU A 11 -21.18 22.13 15.49
CA LEU A 11 -21.77 20.80 15.34
C LEU A 11 -21.92 20.40 13.85
N ALA A 12 -22.29 21.35 12.99
CA ALA A 12 -22.38 21.12 11.55
C ALA A 12 -21.00 20.82 10.93
N SER A 13 -19.93 21.48 11.38
CA SER A 13 -18.57 21.18 10.89
C SER A 13 -18.06 19.78 11.27
N ALA A 14 -18.53 19.22 12.39
CA ALA A 14 -18.15 17.86 12.81
C ALA A 14 -18.72 16.76 11.89
N VAL A 15 -19.82 17.01 11.18
CA VAL A 15 -20.42 16.06 10.22
C VAL A 15 -19.65 16.03 8.90
N PHE A 16 -19.01 17.14 8.52
CA PHE A 16 -18.16 17.22 7.33
C PHE A 16 -16.71 16.77 7.55
N ALA A 17 -16.31 16.52 8.80
CA ALA A 17 -15.07 15.80 9.11
C ALA A 17 -15.28 14.34 8.70
N GLY A 18 -15.09 14.06 7.40
CA GLY A 18 -15.29 12.75 6.81
C GLY A 18 -14.65 11.66 7.66
N SER A 19 -15.44 10.66 8.03
CA SER A 19 -14.94 9.50 8.76
C SER A 19 -13.93 8.78 7.87
N ALA A 20 -12.64 8.88 8.20
CA ALA A 20 -11.63 8.04 7.59
C ALA A 20 -11.90 6.60 8.03
N ILE A 21 -12.54 5.83 7.16
CA ILE A 21 -12.79 4.41 7.41
C ILE A 21 -11.48 3.68 7.13
N ALA A 22 -10.84 3.23 8.21
CA ALA A 22 -9.71 2.32 8.14
C ALA A 22 -10.06 1.11 7.26
N LYS A 23 -9.21 0.83 6.27
CA LYS A 23 -9.40 -0.27 5.32
C LYS A 23 -8.21 -1.22 5.32
N ASP A 24 -8.53 -2.50 5.21
CA ASP A 24 -7.54 -3.56 5.01
C ASP A 24 -7.39 -3.82 3.50
N TYR A 25 -6.16 -3.74 3.02
CA TYR A 25 -5.78 -4.00 1.63
C TYR A 25 -4.84 -5.19 1.54
N GLU A 26 -5.11 -6.08 0.59
CA GLU A 26 -4.19 -7.14 0.19
C GLU A 26 -3.84 -6.95 -1.28
N LEU A 27 -2.55 -6.74 -1.55
CA LEU A 27 -2.02 -6.48 -2.88
C LEU A 27 -1.11 -7.63 -3.30
N LEU A 28 -1.21 -8.03 -4.57
CA LEU A 28 -0.27 -8.94 -5.20
C LEU A 28 0.68 -8.15 -6.10
N ASN A 29 1.95 -8.09 -5.73
CA ASN A 29 3.01 -7.56 -6.57
C ASN A 29 3.54 -8.68 -7.48
N VAL A 30 3.23 -8.60 -8.77
CA VAL A 30 3.75 -9.51 -9.79
C VAL A 30 4.95 -8.87 -10.47
N SER A 31 6.11 -9.48 -10.30
CA SER A 31 7.41 -8.96 -10.77
C SER A 31 8.25 -10.04 -11.47
N TYR A 32 9.45 -9.68 -11.92
CA TYR A 32 10.40 -10.64 -12.48
C TYR A 32 11.39 -11.13 -11.41
N ASP A 33 11.90 -12.35 -11.60
CA ASP A 33 12.92 -12.93 -10.70
C ASP A 33 14.12 -11.99 -10.42
N PRO A 34 14.71 -11.31 -11.43
CA PRO A 34 15.87 -10.45 -11.19
C PRO A 34 15.58 -9.21 -10.33
N THR A 35 14.31 -8.85 -10.17
CA THR A 35 13.87 -7.70 -9.36
C THR A 35 13.31 -8.11 -8.01
N ARG A 36 13.45 -9.38 -7.61
CA ARG A 36 12.84 -9.91 -6.40
C ARG A 36 13.25 -9.14 -5.17
N GLU A 37 14.56 -8.96 -4.97
CA GLU A 37 15.16 -8.33 -3.80
C GLU A 37 14.82 -6.84 -3.74
N LEU A 38 14.78 -6.18 -4.91
CA LEU A 38 14.31 -4.80 -5.03
C LEU A 38 12.89 -4.66 -4.47
N TYR A 39 11.97 -5.52 -4.92
CA TYR A 39 10.57 -5.43 -4.48
C TYR A 39 10.36 -5.87 -3.04
N GLN A 40 11.17 -6.77 -2.49
CA GLN A 40 11.14 -7.06 -1.05
C GLN A 40 11.41 -5.80 -0.22
N GLN A 41 12.43 -5.03 -0.59
CA GLN A 41 12.77 -3.78 0.10
C GLN A 41 11.72 -2.69 -0.16
N TYR A 42 11.33 -2.50 -1.42
CA TYR A 42 10.36 -1.48 -1.81
C TYR A 42 8.98 -1.72 -1.16
N ASN A 43 8.49 -2.95 -1.13
CA ASN A 43 7.20 -3.27 -0.52
C ASN A 43 7.18 -2.90 0.97
N ALA A 44 8.28 -3.13 1.70
CA ALA A 44 8.38 -2.76 3.10
C ALA A 44 8.31 -1.24 3.29
N GLU A 45 9.03 -0.47 2.47
CA GLU A 45 8.99 0.99 2.53
C GLU A 45 7.65 1.56 2.08
N PHE A 46 7.01 0.96 1.07
CA PHE A 46 5.68 1.34 0.63
C PHE A 46 4.64 1.15 1.74
N ILE A 47 4.67 0.02 2.47
CA ILE A 47 3.74 -0.22 3.58
C ILE A 47 3.91 0.85 4.66
N LYS A 48 5.15 1.19 5.03
CA LYS A 48 5.43 2.26 5.99
C LYS A 48 4.91 3.61 5.49
N HIS A 49 5.21 3.96 4.25
CA HIS A 49 4.76 5.20 3.62
C HIS A 49 3.23 5.30 3.60
N TRP A 50 2.56 4.21 3.20
CA TRP A 50 1.10 4.16 3.16
C TRP A 50 0.50 4.38 4.54
N GLN A 51 1.02 3.70 5.56
CA GLN A 51 0.53 3.83 6.93
C GLN A 51 0.68 5.26 7.48
N GLN A 52 1.76 5.95 7.10
CA GLN A 52 2.00 7.35 7.48
C GLN A 52 0.98 8.29 6.82
N ALA A 53 0.68 8.07 5.53
CA ALA A 53 -0.29 8.88 4.78
C ALA A 53 -1.75 8.54 5.11
N HIS A 54 -2.03 7.29 5.51
CA HIS A 54 -3.36 6.76 5.81
C HIS A 54 -3.35 6.06 7.18
N PRO A 55 -3.37 6.83 8.28
CA PRO A 55 -3.43 6.26 9.62
C PRO A 55 -4.68 5.40 9.80
N GLY A 56 -4.51 4.15 10.22
CA GLY A 56 -5.60 3.20 10.44
C GLY A 56 -5.77 2.16 9.32
N ASP A 57 -5.36 2.48 8.10
CA ASP A 57 -5.34 1.49 7.02
C ASP A 57 -4.26 0.43 7.26
N LYS A 58 -4.51 -0.81 6.86
CA LYS A 58 -3.51 -1.88 6.86
C LYS A 58 -3.28 -2.36 5.44
N VAL A 59 -2.03 -2.40 5.03
CA VAL A 59 -1.65 -2.93 3.71
C VAL A 59 -0.78 -4.16 3.90
N LYS A 60 -1.18 -5.26 3.28
CA LYS A 60 -0.40 -6.48 3.14
C LYS A 60 -0.04 -6.66 1.68
N ILE A 61 1.25 -6.86 1.39
CA ILE A 61 1.72 -7.13 0.02
C ILE A 61 2.26 -8.54 -0.04
N GLN A 62 1.70 -9.35 -0.94
CA GLN A 62 2.27 -10.60 -1.39
C GLN A 62 3.07 -10.37 -2.66
N GLN A 63 4.15 -11.12 -2.84
CA GLN A 63 4.99 -11.01 -4.02
C GLN A 63 4.98 -12.33 -4.79
N SER A 64 4.76 -12.22 -6.10
CA SER A 64 4.95 -13.30 -7.06
C SER A 64 6.00 -12.87 -8.07
N HIS A 65 6.87 -13.79 -8.46
CA HIS A 65 7.89 -13.53 -9.47
C HIS A 65 8.03 -14.71 -10.42
N GLY A 66 7.94 -14.42 -11.72
CA GLY A 66 8.08 -15.40 -12.79
C GLY A 66 9.54 -15.78 -13.01
N GLY A 67 9.79 -17.05 -13.36
CA GLY A 67 11.13 -17.62 -13.52
C GLY A 67 11.94 -17.13 -14.73
N SER A 68 11.75 -15.90 -15.22
CA SER A 68 12.56 -15.35 -16.30
C SER A 68 14.05 -15.35 -15.96
N GLY A 69 14.43 -15.19 -14.69
CA GLY A 69 15.80 -15.36 -14.22
C GLY A 69 16.29 -16.81 -14.33
N LYS A 70 15.44 -17.79 -14.05
CA LYS A 70 15.74 -19.22 -14.27
C LYS A 70 15.89 -19.53 -15.76
N GLN A 71 15.04 -18.96 -16.62
CA GLN A 71 15.14 -19.11 -18.08
C GLN A 71 16.39 -18.43 -18.63
N ALA A 72 16.71 -17.21 -18.19
CA ALA A 72 17.93 -16.50 -18.58
C ALA A 72 19.19 -17.24 -18.15
N ARG A 73 19.23 -17.80 -16.93
CA ARG A 73 20.31 -18.70 -16.51
C ARG A 73 20.40 -19.95 -17.37
N ALA A 74 19.27 -20.58 -17.73
CA ALA A 74 19.29 -21.73 -18.64
C ALA A 74 19.89 -21.39 -20.02
N VAL A 75 19.73 -20.16 -20.51
CA VAL A 75 20.41 -19.68 -21.73
C VAL A 75 21.92 -19.51 -21.50
N ILE A 76 22.32 -18.87 -20.38
CA ILE A 76 23.74 -18.64 -20.03
C ILE A 76 24.49 -19.96 -19.82
N ASP A 77 23.86 -20.91 -19.13
CA ASP A 77 24.43 -22.21 -18.79
C ASP A 77 24.43 -23.20 -19.97
N GLY A 78 23.94 -22.77 -21.15
CA GLY A 78 23.78 -23.59 -22.34
C GLY A 78 22.49 -24.39 -22.29
N LEU A 79 21.44 -23.86 -22.92
CA LEU A 79 20.12 -24.47 -23.08
C LEU A 79 20.23 -25.99 -23.23
N ARG A 80 19.67 -26.75 -22.28
CA ARG A 80 19.37 -28.17 -22.45
C ARG A 80 17.92 -28.34 -22.85
#